data_AF-A0A3S0CYC7-F1
#
_entry.id   AF-A0A3S0CYC7-F1
#
_cell.length_a   1.000
_cell.length_b   1.000
_cell.length_c   1.000
_cell.angle_alpha   90.00
_cell.angle_beta   90.00
_cell.angle_gamma   90.00
#
_symmetry.space_group_name_H-M   'P 1'
#
loop_
_entity.id
_entity.type
_entity.pdbx_description
1 polymer ?
#
loop_
_entity_poly.entity_id
_entity_poly.type
_entity_poly.pdbx_seq_one_letter_code
_entity_poly.pdbx_strand_id
1 'polypeptide(L)'
;MNPQTTLRGAELRTLVPVHTLTDLDWLVKESELLTGEPGREFVVAGADRPAFHVQLDHGGYQIRRTDHGDTQTAHRATVPDLFKHALGSALVCGLLYTTALQ
;
A
#
# COMPACT_ATOMS: atom_id res chain seq x y z
N MET A 1 -11.86 -16.32 -3.97
CA MET A 1 -12.25 -14.91 -4.21
C MET A 1 -10.99 -14.08 -4.03
N ASN A 2 -10.49 -13.39 -5.07
CA ASN A 2 -9.24 -12.63 -4.96
C ASN A 2 -9.47 -11.37 -4.11
N PRO A 3 -8.74 -11.17 -2.99
CA PRO A 3 -8.89 -10.00 -2.13
C PRO A 3 -8.51 -8.68 -2.82
N GLN A 4 -7.75 -8.74 -3.91
CA GLN A 4 -7.27 -7.60 -4.69
C GLN A 4 -8.40 -6.81 -5.40
N THR A 5 -9.49 -7.47 -5.77
CA THR A 5 -10.63 -6.81 -6.45
C THR A 5 -11.44 -5.95 -5.47
N THR A 6 -11.41 -6.29 -4.18
CA THR A 6 -12.22 -5.64 -3.13
C THR A 6 -11.68 -4.27 -2.73
N LEU A 7 -10.35 -4.07 -2.65
CA LEU A 7 -9.78 -2.80 -2.21
C LEU A 7 -10.00 -1.66 -3.22
N ARG A 8 -9.75 -1.90 -4.51
CA ARG A 8 -9.89 -0.86 -5.56
C ARG A 8 -11.33 -0.39 -5.73
N GLY A 9 -12.28 -1.32 -5.61
CA GLY A 9 -13.71 -1.06 -5.69
C GLY A 9 -14.35 -0.53 -4.41
N ALA A 10 -13.61 -0.50 -3.29
CA ALA A 10 -14.16 -0.04 -2.02
C ALA A 10 -14.49 1.46 -2.04
N GLU A 11 -15.55 1.82 -1.33
CA GLU A 11 -15.87 3.21 -1.05
C GLU A 11 -14.76 3.83 -0.19
N LEU A 12 -14.23 5.00 -0.57
CA LEU A 12 -13.12 5.61 0.18
C LEU A 12 -13.46 5.86 1.65
N ARG A 13 -14.75 6.08 1.95
CA ARG A 13 -15.26 6.27 3.32
C ARG A 13 -15.11 5.03 4.20
N THR A 14 -14.96 3.85 3.61
CA THR A 14 -14.76 2.58 4.33
C THR A 14 -13.29 2.19 4.42
N LEU A 15 -12.39 2.99 3.86
CA LEU A 15 -10.94 2.76 3.91
C LEU A 15 -10.28 3.62 4.98
N VAL A 16 -9.13 3.15 5.46
CA VAL A 16 -8.28 3.85 6.41
C VAL A 16 -7.31 4.75 5.63
N PRO A 17 -7.32 6.08 5.83
CA PRO A 17 -6.35 6.97 5.22
C PRO A 17 -4.96 6.77 5.86
N VAL A 18 -3.92 6.94 5.06
CA VAL A 18 -2.51 6.91 5.51
C VAL A 18 -1.97 8.34 5.42
N HIS A 19 -1.59 8.92 6.56
CA HIS A 19 -1.20 10.34 6.61
C HIS A 19 0.31 10.54 6.66
N THR A 20 1.02 9.61 7.29
CA THR A 20 2.46 9.73 7.52
C THR A 20 3.21 8.46 7.11
N LEU A 21 4.53 8.59 6.99
CA LEU A 21 5.40 7.44 6.80
C LEU A 21 5.32 6.48 8.01
N THR A 22 5.16 7.03 9.21
CA THR A 22 4.95 6.24 10.43
C THR A 22 3.65 5.44 10.37
N ASP A 23 2.57 6.03 9.84
CA ASP A 23 1.32 5.28 9.64
C ASP A 23 1.51 4.16 8.63
N LEU A 24 2.23 4.42 7.53
CA LEU A 24 2.54 3.40 6.53
C LEU A 24 3.26 2.21 7.17
N ASP A 25 4.34 2.47 7.91
CA ASP A 25 5.14 1.45 8.57
C ASP A 25 4.32 0.69 9.63
N TRP A 26 3.56 1.42 10.45
CA TRP A 26 2.71 0.84 11.48
C TRP A 26 1.62 -0.05 10.88
N LEU A 27 0.93 0.40 9.84
CA LEU A 27 -0.12 -0.36 9.16
C LEU A 27 0.44 -1.63 8.52
N VAL A 28 1.63 -1.58 7.91
CA VAL A 28 2.29 -2.79 7.40
C VAL A 28 2.56 -3.76 8.54
N LYS A 29 3.15 -3.30 9.65
CA LYS A 29 3.44 -4.16 10.81
C LYS A 29 2.19 -4.72 11.48
N GLU A 30 1.13 -3.92 11.61
CA GLU A 30 -0.17 -4.39 12.10
C GLU A 30 -0.68 -5.55 11.24
N SER A 31 -0.66 -5.41 9.92
CA SER A 31 -1.11 -6.46 8.99
C SER A 31 -0.29 -7.74 9.13
N GLU A 32 1.03 -7.61 9.19
CA GLU A 32 1.94 -8.75 9.37
C GLU A 32 1.66 -9.48 10.69
N LEU A 33 1.41 -8.75 11.77
CA LEU A 33 1.12 -9.33 13.08
C LEU A 33 -0.25 -10.02 13.14
N LEU A 34 -1.28 -9.42 12.53
CA LEU A 34 -2.65 -9.93 12.60
C LEU A 34 -2.90 -11.08 11.63
N THR A 35 -2.27 -11.07 10.45
CA THR A 35 -2.53 -12.05 9.39
C THR A 35 -1.45 -13.12 9.29
N GLY A 36 -0.24 -12.85 9.78
CA GLY A 36 0.93 -13.70 9.57
C GLY A 36 1.54 -13.59 8.16
N GLU A 37 0.93 -12.82 7.26
CA GLU A 37 1.38 -12.63 5.89
C GLU A 37 2.25 -11.38 5.77
N PRO A 38 3.37 -11.43 5.01
CA PRO A 38 4.29 -10.32 4.89
C PRO A 38 3.67 -9.18 4.06
N GLY A 39 3.61 -7.97 4.61
CA GLY A 39 3.17 -6.76 3.92
C GLY A 39 1.69 -6.42 4.07
N ARG A 40 1.28 -5.38 3.33
CA ARG A 40 -0.10 -4.89 3.26
C ARG A 40 -0.40 -4.25 1.90
N GLU A 41 -1.65 -4.32 1.47
CA GLU A 41 -2.11 -3.64 0.25
C GLU A 41 -2.58 -2.21 0.54
N PHE A 42 -2.18 -1.29 -0.33
CA PHE A 42 -2.54 0.12 -0.32
C PHE A 42 -3.09 0.52 -1.68
N VAL A 43 -4.03 1.46 -1.70
CA VAL A 43 -4.62 2.01 -2.92
C VAL A 43 -4.46 3.52 -2.95
N VAL A 44 -4.10 4.04 -4.12
CA VAL A 44 -4.06 5.48 -4.36
C VAL A 44 -5.43 5.92 -4.87
N ALA A 45 -6.03 6.95 -4.27
CA ALA A 45 -7.25 7.55 -4.77
C ALA A 45 -7.01 8.26 -6.12
N GLY A 46 -7.94 8.10 -7.06
CA GLY A 46 -7.84 8.65 -8.41
C GLY A 46 -8.75 7.90 -9.38
N ALA A 47 -8.65 8.21 -10.68
CA ALA A 47 -9.45 7.53 -11.71
C ALA A 47 -9.05 6.05 -11.87
N ASP A 48 -7.74 5.79 -11.97
CA ASP A 48 -7.23 4.43 -12.21
C ASP A 48 -7.06 3.61 -10.93
N ARG A 49 -7.13 4.25 -9.76
CA ARG A 49 -6.95 3.63 -8.43
C ARG A 49 -5.88 2.53 -8.39
N PRO A 50 -4.60 2.84 -8.65
CA PRO A 50 -3.56 1.83 -8.64
C PRO A 50 -3.39 1.27 -7.22
N ALA A 51 -3.12 -0.03 -7.14
CA ALA A 51 -2.95 -0.76 -5.90
C ALA A 51 -1.52 -1.28 -5.79
N PHE A 52 -0.98 -1.23 -4.57
CA PHE A 52 0.39 -1.60 -4.26
C PHE A 52 0.41 -2.47 -3.02
N HIS A 53 1.02 -3.63 -3.13
CA HIS A 53 1.44 -4.43 -2.01
C HIS A 53 2.81 -3.96 -1.52
N VAL A 54 2.90 -3.59 -0.25
CA VAL A 54 4.09 -3.01 0.37
C VAL A 54 4.57 -3.90 1.50
N GLN A 55 5.85 -4.25 1.49
CA GLN A 55 6.53 -4.96 2.55
C GLN A 55 7.67 -4.09 3.10
N LEU A 56 7.93 -4.20 4.40
CA LEU A 56 9.09 -3.60 5.02
C LEU A 56 10.30 -4.53 4.87
N ASP A 57 11.43 -3.97 4.45
CA ASP A 57 12.71 -4.65 4.25
C ASP A 57 13.81 -3.91 4.99
N HIS A 58 14.95 -4.55 5.25
CA HIS A 58 16.08 -3.95 5.99
C HIS A 58 16.61 -2.65 5.37
N GLY A 59 16.38 -2.43 4.07
CA GLY A 59 16.77 -1.22 3.34
C GLY A 59 15.64 -0.22 3.05
N GLY A 60 14.41 -0.47 3.53
CA GLY A 60 13.23 0.37 3.24
C GLY A 60 12.02 -0.46 2.84
N TYR A 61 11.55 -0.31 1.61
CA TYR A 61 10.29 -0.87 1.13
C TYR A 61 10.50 -1.78 -0.07
N GLN A 62 9.76 -2.90 -0.11
CA GLN A 62 9.47 -3.62 -1.34
C GLN A 62 8.05 -3.28 -1.76
N ILE A 63 7.91 -2.67 -2.93
CA ILE A 63 6.64 -2.15 -3.45
C ILE A 63 6.32 -2.89 -4.74
N ARG A 64 5.26 -3.70 -4.71
CA ARG A 64 4.76 -4.42 -5.88
C ARG A 64 3.40 -3.88 -6.24
N ARG A 65 3.23 -3.43 -7.46
CA ARG A 65 1.94 -3.00 -7.97
C ARG A 65 1.07 -4.24 -8.25
N THR A 66 -0.17 -4.24 -7.78
CA THR A 66 -1.08 -5.41 -7.78
C THR A 66 -2.27 -5.27 -8.73
N ASP A 67 -2.49 -4.08 -9.30
CA ASP A 67 -3.62 -3.81 -10.19
C ASP A 67 -3.40 -4.22 -11.66
N HIS A 68 -2.18 -4.59 -12.05
CA HIS A 68 -1.83 -5.04 -13.40
C HIS A 68 -1.21 -6.45 -13.40
N GLY A 69 -1.98 -7.44 -12.95
CA GLY A 69 -1.56 -8.85 -13.00
C GLY A 69 -0.35 -9.19 -12.12
N ASP A 70 -0.16 -10.47 -11.84
CA ASP A 70 0.77 -10.94 -10.79
C ASP A 70 2.26 -10.96 -11.22
N THR A 71 2.61 -10.36 -12.36
CA THR A 71 3.94 -10.50 -12.98
C THR A 71 4.85 -9.29 -12.78
N GLN A 72 4.41 -8.23 -12.08
CA GLN A 72 5.30 -7.09 -11.83
C GLN A 72 6.28 -7.38 -10.69
N THR A 73 7.57 -7.27 -11.03
CA THR A 73 8.66 -7.35 -10.07
C THR A 73 8.54 -6.25 -9.01
N ALA A 74 8.73 -6.62 -7.75
CA ALA A 74 8.74 -5.66 -6.66
C ALA A 74 9.89 -4.65 -6.83
N HIS A 75 9.54 -3.36 -6.75
CA HIS A 75 10.50 -2.27 -6.71
C HIS A 75 11.02 -2.08 -5.28
N ARG A 76 12.35 -2.03 -5.10
CA ARG A 76 12.97 -1.72 -3.81
C ARG A 76 13.23 -0.22 -3.71
N ALA A 77 12.76 0.40 -2.64
CA ALA A 77 12.91 1.82 -2.41
C ALA A 77 13.42 2.11 -1.00
N THR A 78 14.42 2.97 -0.88
CA THR A 78 14.75 3.64 0.38
C THR A 78 13.67 4.68 0.73
N VAL A 79 13.69 5.25 1.93
CA VAL A 79 12.75 6.33 2.31
C VAL A 79 12.81 7.52 1.34
N PRO A 80 13.99 8.07 0.94
CA PRO A 80 14.04 9.11 -0.09
C PRO A 80 13.50 8.67 -1.45
N ASP A 81 13.75 7.42 -1.86
CA ASP A 81 13.29 6.93 -3.17
C ASP A 81 11.78 6.66 -3.20
N LEU A 82 11.18 6.33 -2.06
CA LEU A 82 9.73 6.18 -1.91
C LEU A 82 9.00 7.45 -2.38
N PHE A 83 9.50 8.64 -2.03
CA PHE A 83 8.87 9.91 -2.42
C PHE A 83 8.96 10.21 -3.91
N LYS A 84 9.84 9.53 -4.65
CA LYS A 84 9.89 9.57 -6.13
C LYS A 84 8.93 8.56 -6.77
N HIS A 85 8.40 7.64 -5.97
CA HIS A 85 7.44 6.63 -6.41
C HIS A 85 5.99 7.15 -6.26
N ALA A 86 5.06 6.62 -7.07
CA ALA A 86 3.65 6.99 -7.04
C ALA A 86 3.02 6.83 -5.63
N LEU A 87 3.45 5.80 -4.89
CA LEU A 87 3.04 5.55 -3.51
C LEU A 87 3.42 6.71 -2.57
N GLY A 88 4.67 7.19 -2.62
CA GLY A 88 5.10 8.31 -1.78
C GLY A 88 4.49 9.64 -2.20
N SER A 89 4.27 9.85 -3.51
CA SER A 89 3.51 11.01 -4.00
C SER A 89 2.06 11.01 -3.47
N ALA A 90 1.40 9.83 -3.49
CA ALA A 90 0.06 9.69 -2.94
C ALA A 90 0.00 9.94 -1.43
N LEU A 91 1.00 9.48 -0.68
CA LEU A 91 1.13 9.76 0.75
C LEU A 91 1.20 11.27 1.02
N VAL A 92 2.09 11.98 0.34
CA VAL A 92 2.26 13.45 0.50
C VAL A 92 0.99 14.21 0.12
N CYS A 93 0.27 13.75 -0.91
CA CYS A 93 -0.98 14.36 -1.34
C CYS A 93 -2.20 13.96 -0.49
N GLY A 94 -2.05 13.08 0.52
CA GLY A 94 -3.17 12.59 1.33
C GLY A 94 -4.15 11.70 0.55
N LEU A 95 -3.67 11.03 -0.50
CA LEU A 95 -4.45 10.19 -1.41
C LEU A 95 -4.20 8.69 -1.20
N LEU A 96 -3.49 8.30 -0.13
CA LEU A 96 -3.15 6.91 0.13
C LEU A 96 -4.09 6.28 1.16
N TYR A 97 -4.61 5.09 0.86
CA TYR A 97 -5.58 4.38 1.68
C TYR A 97 -5.28 2.89 1.78
N THR A 98 -5.82 2.21 2.78
CA THR A 98 -5.80 0.74 2.94
C THR A 98 -7.12 0.23 3.54
N THR A 99 -7.39 -1.07 3.46
CA THR A 99 -8.53 -1.67 4.18
C THR A 99 -8.25 -1.69 5.68
N ALA A 100 -9.29 -1.51 6.50
CA ALA A 100 -9.20 -1.87 7.92
C ALA A 100 -9.04 -3.40 8.06
N LEU A 101 -8.26 -3.83 9.04
CA LEU A 101 -8.22 -5.22 9.47
C LEU A 101 -9.11 -5.32 10.72
N GLN A 102 -10.11 -6.20 10.69
CA GLN A 102 -11.04 -6.43 11.81
C GLN A 102 -10.48 -7.45 12.79
#